data_AF-A0A7S1W6R4-F1
#
_entry.id   AF-A0A7S1W6R4-F1
#
_cell.length_a   1.000
_cell.length_b   1.000
_cell.length_c   1.000
_cell.angle_alpha   90.00
_cell.angle_beta   90.00
_cell.angle_gamma   90.00
#
_symmetry.space_group_name_H-M   'P 1'
#
loop_
_entity.id
_entity.type
_entity.pdbx_description
1 polymer ?
#
loop_
_entity_poly.entity_id
_entity_poly.type
_entity_poly.pdbx_seq_one_letter_code
_entity_poly.pdbx_strand_id
1 'polypeptide(L)'
;IAALGLGGMALGSGLLQLFAGGPRECFSDNKSTSADITAICHDVRGVDFSEDEKVFVTVKDMRRHGGEQLVPLGSACHLRSVELDASLLIRVWAARDEESARLRSEGARGRRNCGELRLPLHRLLTVCDGMLYQTWVTLDCPGLCDSVASIGLGDESNSLEQRLVAGPRELLQPRLFLSVGKTADLGPTGDLLLSADASSEVRIAHWGPLLRSQQQHAVMSAALHLQGAQGAEQPAASEQRARAAARLQEQLE
;
A
#
# COMPACT_ATOMS: atom_id res chain seq x y z
N ILE A 1 26.00 -10.21 -41.11
CA ILE A 1 25.68 -9.20 -40.09
C ILE A 1 24.21 -8.84 -40.27
N ALA A 2 23.32 -9.49 -39.51
CA ALA A 2 21.90 -9.22 -39.52
C ALA A 2 21.48 -8.97 -38.06
N ALA A 3 21.14 -7.72 -37.77
CA ALA A 3 20.68 -7.30 -36.46
C ALA A 3 19.15 -7.47 -36.40
N LEU A 4 18.70 -8.42 -35.60
CA LEU A 4 17.30 -8.56 -35.21
C LEU A 4 17.00 -7.54 -34.11
N GLY A 5 16.26 -6.49 -34.45
CA GLY A 5 15.72 -5.54 -33.50
C GLY A 5 14.57 -6.15 -32.72
N LEU A 6 14.77 -6.35 -31.41
CA LEU A 6 13.70 -6.66 -30.47
C LEU A 6 12.89 -5.38 -30.21
N GLY A 7 11.70 -5.32 -30.81
CA GLY A 7 10.71 -4.29 -30.51
C GLY A 7 10.18 -4.48 -29.09
N GLY A 8 10.50 -3.55 -28.19
CA GLY A 8 9.89 -3.46 -26.88
C GLY A 8 8.42 -3.06 -27.02
N MET A 9 7.51 -3.98 -26.68
CA MET A 9 6.11 -3.63 -26.51
C MET A 9 5.96 -2.82 -25.22
N ALA A 10 5.87 -1.50 -25.36
CA ALA A 10 5.41 -0.61 -24.32
C ALA A 10 3.92 -0.86 -24.08
N LEU A 11 3.59 -1.71 -23.10
CA LEU A 11 2.23 -1.85 -22.60
C LEU A 11 1.83 -0.55 -21.92
N GLY A 12 1.03 0.23 -22.65
CA GLY A 12 0.68 1.60 -22.35
C GLY A 12 0.02 1.80 -21.00
N SER A 13 0.44 2.85 -20.32
CA SER A 13 -0.11 3.43 -19.09
C SER A 13 -1.55 3.95 -19.21
N GLY A 14 -2.21 3.75 -20.36
CA GLY A 14 -3.48 4.40 -20.72
C GLY A 14 -4.74 3.78 -20.12
N LEU A 15 -4.68 2.56 -19.55
CA LEU A 15 -5.88 1.88 -19.07
C LEU A 15 -6.42 2.43 -17.73
N LEU A 16 -5.62 3.20 -16.99
CA LEU A 16 -6.02 3.74 -15.69
C LEU A 16 -6.88 5.02 -15.78
N GLN A 17 -6.92 5.67 -16.96
CA GLN A 17 -7.74 6.87 -17.16
C GLN A 17 -9.21 6.57 -17.46
N LEU A 18 -9.57 5.30 -17.72
CA LEU A 18 -10.92 4.92 -18.17
C LEU A 18 -11.99 4.86 -17.06
N PHE A 19 -11.62 5.09 -15.79
CA PHE A 19 -12.56 5.09 -14.66
C PHE A 19 -12.69 6.45 -13.95
N ALA A 20 -12.02 7.49 -14.47
CA ALA A 20 -12.12 8.85 -13.93
C ALA A 20 -13.22 9.62 -14.67
N GLY A 21 -14.49 9.51 -14.24
CA GLY A 21 -15.55 10.19 -14.98
C GLY A 21 -16.97 10.06 -14.46
N GLY A 22 -17.23 10.56 -13.25
CA GLY A 22 -18.58 10.93 -12.83
C GLY A 22 -18.52 11.76 -11.55
N PRO A 23 -19.09 12.99 -11.49
CA PRO A 23 -19.16 13.74 -10.26
C PRO A 23 -20.14 13.02 -9.33
N ARG A 24 -19.63 12.38 -8.28
CA ARG A 24 -20.45 11.65 -7.32
C ARG A 24 -20.28 12.22 -5.93
N GLU A 25 -21.41 12.63 -5.39
CA GLU A 25 -21.60 13.35 -4.15
C GLU A 25 -21.44 12.46 -2.91
N CYS A 26 -20.44 11.56 -2.85
CA CYS A 26 -20.24 10.72 -1.67
C CYS A 26 -19.77 11.52 -0.43
N PHE A 27 -19.37 12.78 -0.61
CA PHE A 27 -18.89 13.67 0.45
C PHE A 27 -19.53 15.07 0.43
N SER A 28 -20.55 15.31 -0.39
CA SER A 28 -21.10 16.66 -0.63
C SER A 28 -22.08 17.17 0.42
N ASP A 29 -22.18 16.54 1.59
CA ASP A 29 -22.79 17.20 2.76
C ASP A 29 -21.83 18.29 3.25
N ASN A 30 -21.87 19.42 2.54
CA ASN A 30 -21.05 20.63 2.62
C ASN A 30 -21.07 21.35 3.98
N LYS A 31 -21.52 20.69 5.06
CA LYS A 31 -21.55 21.25 6.42
C LYS A 31 -20.58 20.57 7.37
N SER A 32 -20.17 19.33 7.12
CA SER A 32 -19.20 18.64 7.98
C SER A 32 -17.82 18.68 7.36
N THR A 33 -16.94 19.52 7.89
CA THR A 33 -15.51 19.53 7.56
C THR A 33 -14.77 18.31 8.09
N SER A 34 -15.44 17.47 8.89
CA SER A 34 -14.89 16.27 9.49
C SER A 34 -15.77 15.04 9.30
N ALA A 35 -15.14 13.86 9.33
CA ALA A 35 -15.81 12.57 9.25
C ALA A 35 -15.12 11.53 10.17
N ASP A 36 -15.88 10.52 10.58
CA ASP A 36 -15.29 9.34 11.19
C ASP A 36 -14.69 8.46 10.10
N ILE A 37 -13.41 8.11 10.23
CA ILE A 37 -12.66 7.30 9.27
C ILE A 37 -12.30 5.97 9.90
N THR A 38 -12.45 4.90 9.13
CA THR A 38 -11.95 3.58 9.49
C THR A 38 -10.90 3.13 8.49
N ALA A 39 -9.76 2.67 9.00
CA ALA A 39 -8.66 2.11 8.22
C ALA A 39 -8.38 0.68 8.70
N ILE A 40 -8.25 -0.26 7.77
CA ILE A 40 -7.95 -1.67 8.04
C ILE A 40 -6.80 -2.11 7.17
N CYS A 41 -5.74 -2.59 7.81
CA CYS A 41 -4.56 -3.11 7.14
C CYS A 41 -4.65 -4.62 7.11
N HIS A 42 -5.06 -5.16 5.97
CA HIS A 42 -5.37 -6.58 5.79
C HIS A 42 -4.11 -7.44 5.74
N ASP A 43 -3.08 -6.95 5.05
CA ASP A 43 -1.84 -7.68 4.81
C ASP A 43 -0.68 -6.70 4.58
N VAL A 44 0.54 -7.16 4.78
CA VAL A 44 1.78 -6.43 4.50
C VAL A 44 2.74 -7.38 3.80
N ARG A 45 3.38 -6.92 2.73
CA ARG A 45 4.44 -7.66 2.04
C ARG A 45 5.69 -6.81 1.95
N GLY A 46 6.84 -7.41 2.16
CA GLY A 46 8.14 -6.75 2.14
C GLY A 46 9.26 -7.77 2.34
N VAL A 47 10.49 -7.37 2.03
CA VAL A 47 11.62 -8.30 1.92
C VAL A 47 12.23 -8.69 3.28
N ASP A 48 11.90 -7.95 4.34
CA ASP A 48 12.71 -7.98 5.57
C ASP A 48 11.97 -8.46 6.83
N PHE A 49 10.88 -9.22 6.73
CA PHE A 49 10.22 -9.79 7.93
C PHE A 49 10.85 -11.12 8.32
N SER A 50 11.32 -11.22 9.56
CA SER A 50 11.78 -12.48 10.14
C SER A 50 10.59 -13.33 10.57
N GLU A 51 10.73 -14.66 10.57
CA GLU A 51 9.65 -15.61 10.92
C GLU A 51 9.18 -15.46 12.37
N ASP A 52 10.02 -14.92 13.26
CA ASP A 52 9.71 -14.65 14.67
C ASP A 52 9.06 -13.29 14.90
N GLU A 53 8.88 -12.47 13.87
CA GLU A 53 8.30 -11.14 14.00
C GLU A 53 6.80 -11.13 13.74
N LYS A 54 6.09 -10.41 14.61
CA LYS A 54 4.70 -10.01 14.43
C LYS A 54 4.66 -8.62 13.81
N VAL A 55 3.72 -8.44 12.88
CA VAL A 55 3.49 -7.17 12.19
C VAL A 55 2.31 -6.45 12.81
N PHE A 56 2.49 -5.16 13.02
CA PHE A 56 1.51 -4.26 13.61
C PHE A 56 1.40 -2.98 12.77
N VAL A 57 0.29 -2.27 12.92
CA VAL A 57 0.07 -1.00 12.26
C VAL A 57 -0.38 0.05 13.24
N THR A 58 0.05 1.28 13.01
CA THR A 58 -0.54 2.47 13.65
C THR A 58 -1.12 3.36 12.58
N VAL A 59 -2.31 3.91 12.82
CA VAL A 59 -2.92 4.95 11.98
C VAL A 59 -3.11 6.20 12.82
N LYS A 60 -2.60 7.34 12.35
CA LYS A 60 -2.63 8.60 13.08
C LYS A 60 -3.04 9.75 12.18
N ASP A 61 -3.94 10.59 12.66
CA ASP A 61 -4.16 11.93 12.10
C ASP A 61 -2.95 12.82 12.45
N MET A 62 -2.22 13.27 11.42
CA MET A 62 -0.99 14.06 11.60
C MET A 62 -1.22 15.40 12.31
N ARG A 63 -2.43 15.96 12.27
CA ARG A 63 -2.76 17.24 12.94
C ARG A 63 -2.98 17.08 14.43
N ARG A 64 -3.27 15.86 14.90
CA ARG A 64 -3.59 15.59 16.30
C ARG A 64 -2.35 15.15 17.07
N HIS A 65 -2.16 15.74 18.25
CA HIS A 65 -1.13 15.32 19.21
C HIS A 65 -1.51 14.05 19.99
N GLY A 66 -2.36 13.20 19.42
CA GLY A 66 -2.74 11.92 20.01
C GLY A 66 -1.59 10.92 20.05
N GLY A 67 -1.63 10.03 21.03
CA GLY A 67 -0.77 8.84 21.04
C GLY A 67 -1.12 7.92 19.88
N GLU A 68 -0.13 7.20 19.36
CA GLU A 68 -0.34 6.17 18.36
C GLU A 68 -0.98 4.94 19.01
N GLN A 69 -2.07 4.45 18.43
CA GLN A 69 -2.65 3.16 18.79
C GLN A 69 -2.07 2.10 17.86
N LEU A 70 -1.40 1.13 18.47
CA LEU A 70 -0.89 -0.04 17.77
C LEU A 70 -2.00 -1.09 17.66
N VAL A 71 -2.28 -1.53 16.44
CA VAL A 71 -3.26 -2.58 16.14
C VAL A 71 -2.61 -3.71 15.33
N PRO A 72 -3.02 -4.98 15.51
CA PRO A 72 -2.55 -6.06 14.66
C PRO A 72 -3.16 -5.96 13.26
N LEU A 73 -2.57 -6.63 12.27
CA LEU A 73 -3.16 -6.75 10.93
C LEU A 73 -4.57 -7.35 11.00
N GLY A 74 -5.43 -6.93 10.07
CA GLY A 74 -6.85 -7.25 10.00
C GLY A 74 -7.74 -6.48 10.99
N SER A 75 -7.16 -5.78 11.98
CA SER A 75 -7.96 -4.98 12.92
C SER A 75 -8.32 -3.61 12.35
N ALA A 76 -9.54 -3.17 12.66
CA ALA A 76 -10.00 -1.83 12.32
C ALA A 76 -9.39 -0.78 13.25
N CYS A 77 -8.84 0.29 12.66
CA CYS A 77 -8.45 1.50 13.37
C CYS A 77 -9.48 2.59 13.09
N HIS A 78 -10.18 3.02 14.14
CA HIS A 78 -11.23 4.03 14.06
C HIS A 78 -10.70 5.40 14.50
N LEU A 79 -10.78 6.37 13.60
CA LEU A 79 -10.44 7.76 13.87
C LEU A 79 -11.72 8.59 13.87
N ARG A 80 -12.00 9.30 14.96
CA ARG A 80 -13.23 10.09 15.11
C ARG A 80 -13.06 11.54 14.72
N SER A 81 -14.01 12.10 13.97
CA SER A 81 -14.08 13.51 13.58
C SER A 81 -12.81 14.01 12.88
N VAL A 82 -12.21 13.22 12.00
CA VAL A 82 -11.02 13.60 11.24
C VAL A 82 -11.38 14.65 10.19
N GLU A 83 -10.62 15.74 10.11
CA GLU A 83 -10.84 16.77 9.10
C GLU A 83 -10.52 16.23 7.70
N LEU A 84 -11.36 16.55 6.70
CA LEU A 84 -11.22 15.99 5.35
C LEU A 84 -9.99 16.52 4.58
N ASP A 85 -9.40 17.61 5.04
CA ASP A 85 -8.13 18.16 4.55
C ASP A 85 -6.91 17.69 5.36
N ALA A 86 -7.10 16.80 6.34
CA ALA A 86 -6.02 16.18 7.09
C ALA A 86 -5.29 15.11 6.25
N SER A 87 -4.10 14.73 6.74
CA SER A 87 -3.32 13.61 6.24
C SER A 87 -3.23 12.54 7.31
N LEU A 88 -3.52 11.30 6.92
CA LEU A 88 -3.31 10.14 7.77
C LEU A 88 -1.87 9.64 7.59
N LEU A 89 -1.20 9.34 8.68
CA LEU A 89 0.06 8.63 8.71
C LEU A 89 -0.19 7.20 9.15
N ILE A 90 0.08 6.26 8.24
CA ILE A 90 0.01 4.82 8.49
C ILE A 90 1.45 4.32 8.58
N ARG A 91 1.79 3.64 9.68
CA ARG A 91 3.13 3.05 9.88
C ARG A 91 3.00 1.58 10.12
N VAL A 92 3.86 0.81 9.47
CA VAL A 92 4.00 -0.62 9.69
C VAL A 92 5.16 -0.86 10.64
N TRP A 93 4.92 -1.63 11.69
CA TRP A 93 5.90 -1.99 12.70
C TRP A 93 6.09 -3.50 12.70
N ALA A 94 7.32 -3.96 12.92
CA ALA A 94 7.61 -5.35 13.23
C ALA A 94 8.21 -5.45 14.64
N ALA A 95 7.78 -6.45 15.40
CA ALA A 95 8.25 -6.73 16.75
C ALA A 95 8.15 -8.23 17.04
N ARG A 96 9.03 -8.80 17.85
CA ARG A 96 9.02 -10.24 18.18
C ARG A 96 7.80 -10.68 18.99
N ASP A 97 7.28 -9.79 19.81
CA ASP A 97 6.13 -10.03 20.67
C ASP A 97 5.31 -8.74 20.85
N GLU A 98 4.09 -8.88 21.38
CA GLU A 98 3.17 -7.75 21.56
C GLU A 98 3.60 -6.78 22.65
N GLU A 99 4.33 -7.23 23.68
CA GLU A 99 4.80 -6.37 24.76
C GLU A 99 5.89 -5.44 24.24
N SER A 100 6.85 -6.01 23.51
CA SER A 100 7.88 -5.34 22.73
C SER A 100 7.30 -4.32 21.75
N ALA A 101 6.14 -4.62 21.16
CA ALA A 101 5.46 -3.71 20.24
C ALA A 101 4.84 -2.49 20.95
N ARG A 102 4.40 -2.64 22.20
CA ARG A 102 3.80 -1.56 23.01
C ARG A 102 4.83 -0.60 23.61
N LEU A 103 6.08 -1.02 23.74
CA LEU A 103 7.16 -0.16 24.21
C LEU A 103 7.42 0.97 23.19
N ARG A 104 7.18 2.22 23.61
CA ARG A 104 7.34 3.41 22.77
C ARG A 104 8.80 3.85 22.58
N SER A 105 9.73 3.26 23.31
CA SER A 105 11.14 3.67 23.28
C SER A 105 11.81 3.23 21.98
N GLU A 106 12.02 4.19 21.07
CA GLU A 106 12.74 4.07 19.78
C GLU A 106 14.20 3.57 19.87
N GLY A 107 14.70 3.20 21.06
CA GLY A 107 16.07 2.74 21.26
C GLY A 107 16.22 1.38 21.96
N ALA A 108 15.13 0.72 22.37
CA ALA A 108 15.21 -0.48 23.21
C ALA A 108 14.54 -1.69 22.55
N ARG A 109 15.20 -2.29 21.56
CA ARG A 109 15.07 -3.67 21.04
C ARG A 109 13.66 -4.25 20.74
N GLY A 110 12.58 -3.49 20.89
CA GLY A 110 11.23 -4.05 20.89
C GLY A 110 10.53 -4.04 19.53
N ARG A 111 10.56 -2.90 18.84
CA ARG A 111 9.87 -2.73 17.54
C ARG A 111 10.68 -1.90 16.56
N ARG A 112 10.62 -2.26 15.28
CA ARG A 112 11.23 -1.52 14.16
C ARG A 112 10.15 -1.00 13.20
N ASN A 113 10.34 0.21 12.69
CA ASN A 113 9.49 0.73 11.63
C ASN A 113 9.88 0.09 10.31
N CYS A 114 8.93 -0.51 9.60
CA CYS A 114 9.15 -1.26 8.36
C CYS A 114 8.72 -0.45 7.13
N GLY A 115 7.98 0.64 7.33
CA GLY A 115 7.59 1.52 6.26
C GLY A 115 6.42 2.41 6.64
N GLU A 116 6.28 3.50 5.90
CA GLU A 116 5.28 4.54 6.17
C GLU A 116 4.46 4.87 4.92
N LEU A 117 3.20 5.22 5.13
CA LEU A 117 2.30 5.74 4.10
C LEU A 117 1.64 7.01 4.63
N ARG A 118 1.80 8.11 3.88
CA ARG A 118 1.02 9.32 4.07
C ARG A 118 -0.14 9.31 3.11
N LEU A 119 -1.35 9.42 3.65
CA LEU A 119 -2.59 9.38 2.88
C LEU A 119 -3.34 10.72 3.08
N PRO A 120 -3.22 11.66 2.14
CA PRO A 120 -4.01 12.89 2.17
C PRO A 120 -5.49 12.57 1.93
N LEU A 121 -6.36 12.88 2.89
CA LEU A 121 -7.78 12.50 2.79
C LEU A 121 -8.49 13.17 1.61
N HIS A 122 -8.16 14.43 1.30
CA HIS A 122 -8.72 15.11 0.14
C HIS A 122 -8.44 14.38 -1.19
N ARG A 123 -7.30 13.67 -1.33
CA ARG A 123 -6.99 12.84 -2.51
C ARG A 123 -7.82 11.57 -2.52
N LEU A 124 -8.05 10.96 -1.36
CA LEU A 124 -8.99 9.85 -1.24
C LEU A 124 -10.36 10.24 -1.80
N LEU A 125 -10.86 11.44 -1.46
CA LEU A 125 -12.16 11.95 -1.93
C LEU A 125 -12.21 12.15 -3.44
N THR A 126 -11.17 12.80 -3.97
CA THR A 126 -11.16 13.27 -5.35
C THR A 126 -10.73 12.21 -6.36
N VAL A 127 -9.86 11.27 -5.96
CA VAL A 127 -9.24 10.29 -6.86
C VAL A 127 -9.77 8.88 -6.62
N CYS A 128 -10.10 8.55 -5.37
CA CYS A 128 -10.54 7.21 -4.99
C CYS A 128 -12.04 7.16 -4.68
N ASP A 129 -12.83 8.14 -5.13
CA ASP A 129 -14.27 8.23 -4.84
C ASP A 129 -14.57 8.19 -3.34
N GLY A 130 -13.61 8.63 -2.52
CA GLY A 130 -13.69 8.64 -1.07
C GLY A 130 -13.40 7.32 -0.36
N MET A 131 -12.97 6.28 -1.09
CA MET A 131 -12.64 4.99 -0.49
C MET A 131 -11.51 4.25 -1.22
N LEU A 132 -10.59 3.69 -0.42
CA LEU A 132 -9.72 2.60 -0.82
C LEU A 132 -10.33 1.31 -0.29
N TYR A 133 -10.53 0.34 -1.16
CA TYR A 133 -11.01 -0.97 -0.76
C TYR A 133 -9.98 -2.01 -1.16
N GLN A 134 -9.44 -2.75 -0.19
CA GLN A 134 -8.53 -3.87 -0.42
C GLN A 134 -7.52 -3.55 -1.55
N THR A 135 -6.73 -2.51 -1.34
CA THR A 135 -5.85 -1.93 -2.34
C THR A 135 -4.40 -2.06 -1.88
N TRP A 136 -3.53 -2.52 -2.77
CA TRP A 136 -2.08 -2.56 -2.55
C TRP A 136 -1.46 -1.18 -2.79
N VAL A 137 -0.67 -0.72 -1.82
CA VAL A 137 0.03 0.58 -1.85
C VAL A 137 1.49 0.37 -1.44
N THR A 138 2.45 0.94 -2.16
CA THR A 138 3.86 0.94 -1.72
C THR A 138 4.06 1.84 -0.49
N LEU A 139 4.98 1.43 0.38
CA LEU A 139 5.37 2.16 1.58
C LEU A 139 6.72 2.85 1.35
N ASP A 140 6.90 4.01 1.96
CA ASP A 140 8.21 4.66 2.03
C ASP A 140 9.10 3.99 3.06
N CYS A 141 10.41 4.13 2.87
CA CYS A 141 11.38 3.84 3.91
C CYS A 141 11.18 4.76 5.12
N PRO A 142 11.26 4.23 6.35
CA PRO A 142 11.10 5.02 7.57
C PRO A 142 12.16 6.12 7.68
N GLY A 143 11.78 7.30 8.17
CA GLY A 143 12.70 8.42 8.42
C GLY A 143 13.19 9.17 7.17
N LEU A 144 12.80 8.76 5.96
CA LEU A 144 13.14 9.47 4.72
C LEU A 144 12.59 10.92 4.72
N CYS A 145 11.44 11.12 5.36
CA CYS A 145 10.78 12.43 5.47
C CYS A 145 11.35 13.33 6.58
N ASP A 146 12.12 12.80 7.53
CA ASP A 146 12.74 13.60 8.59
C ASP A 146 14.11 14.16 8.17
N SER A 147 14.61 13.68 7.02
CA SER A 147 15.77 14.26 6.37
C SER A 147 15.39 15.52 5.62
N VAL A 148 16.17 16.58 5.82
CA VAL A 148 16.05 17.92 5.21
C VAL A 148 15.95 17.89 3.66
N ALA A 149 16.34 16.77 3.04
CA ALA A 149 16.22 16.50 1.61
C ALA A 149 14.77 16.33 1.10
N SER A 150 13.79 16.11 1.99
CA SER A 150 12.38 15.96 1.62
C SER A 150 11.61 17.29 1.51
N ILE A 151 12.22 18.42 1.89
CA ILE A 151 11.52 19.69 2.14
C ILE A 151 11.05 20.45 0.87
N GLY A 152 11.28 19.99 -0.37
CA GLY A 152 10.86 20.86 -1.48
C GLY A 152 10.85 20.40 -2.92
N LEU A 153 10.84 19.11 -3.26
CA LEU A 153 10.89 18.73 -4.68
C LEU A 153 9.86 17.69 -5.15
N GLY A 154 9.03 17.15 -4.26
CA GLY A 154 7.93 16.26 -4.63
C GLY A 154 6.59 16.99 -4.62
N ASP A 155 5.89 16.98 -5.75
CA ASP A 155 4.45 17.26 -5.73
C ASP A 155 3.77 16.11 -4.98
N GLU A 156 3.61 16.29 -3.66
CA GLU A 156 2.92 15.37 -2.74
C GLU A 156 1.59 14.90 -3.33
N SER A 157 0.94 15.73 -4.15
CA SER A 157 -0.33 15.41 -4.77
C SER A 157 -0.23 14.16 -5.66
N ASN A 158 0.78 14.04 -6.53
CA ASN A 158 0.92 12.92 -7.46
C ASN A 158 1.55 11.66 -6.84
N SER A 159 2.05 11.79 -5.61
CA SER A 159 2.77 10.70 -4.95
C SER A 159 1.85 9.51 -4.62
N LEU A 160 0.60 9.76 -4.23
CA LEU A 160 -0.33 8.71 -3.85
C LEU A 160 -0.73 7.85 -5.05
N GLU A 161 -1.08 8.47 -6.17
CA GLU A 161 -1.49 7.74 -7.38
C GLU A 161 -0.33 6.90 -7.92
N GLN A 162 0.88 7.44 -7.90
CA GLN A 162 2.07 6.68 -8.29
C GLN A 162 2.25 5.44 -7.40
N ARG A 163 2.08 5.56 -6.08
CA ARG A 163 2.15 4.42 -5.16
C ARG A 163 1.04 3.40 -5.38
N LEU A 164 -0.17 3.85 -5.70
CA LEU A 164 -1.30 2.98 -6.03
C LEU A 164 -1.04 2.18 -7.33
N VAL A 165 -0.38 2.81 -8.31
CA VAL A 165 -0.01 2.14 -9.56
C VAL A 165 1.18 1.20 -9.37
N ALA A 166 2.15 1.60 -8.55
CA ALA A 166 3.38 0.84 -8.26
C ALA A 166 3.14 -0.37 -7.36
N GLY A 167 2.22 -0.27 -6.39
CA GLY A 167 1.94 -1.30 -5.38
C GLY A 167 1.88 -2.75 -5.88
N PRO A 168 1.04 -3.06 -6.90
CA PRO A 168 0.97 -4.43 -7.43
C PRO A 168 2.18 -4.83 -8.29
N ARG A 169 3.01 -3.88 -8.75
CA ARG A 169 4.13 -4.11 -9.68
C ARG A 169 5.49 -4.26 -8.97
N GLU A 170 5.72 -3.50 -7.91
CA GLU A 170 7.02 -3.42 -7.24
C GLU A 170 7.13 -4.46 -6.12
N LEU A 171 7.42 -5.72 -6.50
CA LEU A 171 7.42 -6.86 -5.58
C LEU A 171 8.51 -6.79 -4.50
N LEU A 172 9.56 -6.01 -4.73
CA LEU A 172 10.71 -5.87 -3.83
C LEU A 172 10.59 -4.69 -2.85
N GLN A 173 9.61 -3.81 -3.05
CA GLN A 173 9.36 -2.72 -2.10
C GLN A 173 8.36 -3.17 -1.03
N PRO A 174 8.51 -2.69 0.22
CA PRO A 174 7.49 -2.85 1.23
C PRO A 174 6.16 -2.25 0.75
N ARG A 175 5.07 -2.98 0.96
CA ARG A 175 3.72 -2.60 0.53
C ARG A 175 2.67 -3.09 1.52
N LEU A 176 1.57 -2.35 1.53
CA LEU A 176 0.45 -2.52 2.45
C LEU A 176 -0.81 -2.83 1.65
N PHE A 177 -1.59 -3.79 2.11
CA PHE A 177 -2.94 -4.09 1.61
C PHE A 177 -3.96 -3.44 2.52
N LEU A 178 -4.64 -2.41 2.02
CA LEU A 178 -5.35 -1.44 2.84
C LEU A 178 -6.79 -1.22 2.38
N SER A 179 -7.71 -1.11 3.33
CA SER A 179 -9.01 -0.44 3.14
C SER A 179 -9.06 0.83 3.99
N VAL A 180 -9.51 1.94 3.41
CA VAL A 180 -9.79 3.21 4.10
C VAL A 180 -11.07 3.81 3.56
N GLY A 181 -11.99 4.20 4.43
CA GLY A 181 -13.21 4.91 4.05
C GLY A 181 -13.89 5.54 5.26
N LYS A 182 -15.05 6.19 5.05
CA LYS A 182 -15.85 6.64 6.18
C LYS A 182 -16.31 5.42 6.98
N THR A 183 -16.33 5.55 8.30
CA THR A 183 -16.80 4.50 9.20
C THR A 183 -18.25 4.09 8.91
N ALA A 184 -19.09 5.05 8.48
CA ALA A 184 -20.49 4.78 8.14
C ALA A 184 -20.66 3.90 6.89
N ASP A 185 -19.66 3.85 6.01
CA ASP A 185 -19.70 3.09 4.75
C ASP A 185 -19.13 1.66 4.92
N LEU A 186 -18.51 1.38 6.07
CA LEU A 186 -17.87 0.12 6.38
C LEU A 186 -18.71 -0.68 7.38
N GLY A 187 -18.77 -1.98 7.17
CA GLY A 187 -19.42 -2.91 8.10
C GLY A 187 -18.66 -3.02 9.41
N PRO A 188 -19.26 -3.65 10.45
CA PRO A 188 -18.60 -3.85 11.74
C PRO A 188 -17.33 -4.71 11.64
N THR A 189 -17.21 -5.55 10.61
CA THR A 189 -16.02 -6.35 10.28
C THR A 189 -15.02 -5.61 9.41
N GLY A 190 -15.34 -4.40 8.96
CA GLY A 190 -14.52 -3.68 7.99
C GLY A 190 -14.73 -4.08 6.54
N ASP A 191 -15.65 -5.01 6.28
CA ASP A 191 -16.10 -5.33 4.94
C ASP A 191 -16.93 -4.18 4.38
N LEU A 192 -16.80 -3.95 3.09
CA LEU A 192 -17.73 -3.09 2.37
C LEU A 192 -19.13 -3.68 2.49
N LEU A 193 -20.07 -2.91 3.04
CA LEU A 193 -21.48 -3.30 3.07
C LEU A 193 -22.08 -3.13 1.67
N LEU A 194 -21.67 -3.97 0.73
CA LEU A 194 -22.37 -4.17 -0.54
C LEU A 194 -23.61 -5.04 -0.26
N SER A 195 -24.52 -4.56 0.58
CA SER A 195 -25.77 -5.27 0.81
C SER A 195 -26.62 -5.27 -0.46
N ALA A 196 -27.32 -6.37 -0.73
CA ALA A 196 -28.38 -6.38 -1.73
C ALA A 196 -29.44 -5.31 -1.42
N ASP A 197 -29.60 -4.98 -0.13
CA ASP A 197 -30.52 -3.97 0.39
C ASP A 197 -29.96 -2.55 0.33
N ALA A 198 -28.66 -2.37 0.02
CA ALA A 198 -28.09 -1.04 -0.18
C ALA A 198 -28.73 -0.40 -1.42
N SER A 199 -28.96 0.92 -1.34
CA SER A 199 -29.54 1.65 -2.47
C SER A 199 -28.67 1.49 -3.72
N SER A 200 -29.29 1.58 -4.89
CA SER A 200 -28.55 1.50 -6.16
C SER A 200 -27.46 2.57 -6.22
N GLU A 201 -27.69 3.76 -5.67
CA GLU A 201 -26.71 4.84 -5.61
C GLU A 201 -25.47 4.45 -4.80
N VAL A 202 -25.67 3.90 -3.59
CA VAL A 202 -24.58 3.42 -2.72
C VAL A 202 -23.82 2.29 -3.40
N ARG A 203 -24.50 1.32 -4.01
CA ARG A 203 -23.81 0.24 -4.72
C ARG A 203 -23.00 0.81 -5.87
N ILE A 204 -23.62 1.58 -6.76
CA ILE A 204 -22.96 2.16 -7.93
C ILE A 204 -21.75 3.01 -7.47
N ALA A 205 -21.85 3.78 -6.38
CA ALA A 205 -20.75 4.57 -5.82
C ALA A 205 -19.51 3.74 -5.43
N HIS A 206 -19.71 2.53 -4.91
CA HIS A 206 -18.63 1.66 -4.46
C HIS A 206 -18.04 0.75 -5.56
N TRP A 207 -18.61 0.73 -6.78
CA TRP A 207 -18.03 -0.09 -7.87
C TRP A 207 -16.65 0.39 -8.30
N GLY A 208 -16.39 1.70 -8.30
CA GLY A 208 -15.08 2.25 -8.67
C GLY A 208 -13.95 1.66 -7.81
N PRO A 209 -14.00 1.79 -6.48
CA PRO A 209 -13.05 1.15 -5.57
C PRO A 209 -12.92 -0.37 -5.76
N LEU A 210 -14.05 -1.08 -5.91
CA LEU A 210 -14.05 -2.53 -6.10
C LEU A 210 -13.35 -2.96 -7.41
N LEU A 211 -13.65 -2.30 -8.52
CA LEU A 211 -13.03 -2.58 -9.82
C LEU A 211 -11.52 -2.29 -9.79
N ARG A 212 -11.11 -1.20 -9.14
CA ARG A 212 -9.68 -0.88 -8.93
C ARG A 212 -8.98 -1.99 -8.13
N SER A 213 -9.59 -2.46 -7.06
CA SER A 213 -9.07 -3.58 -6.26
C SER A 213 -8.89 -4.85 -7.10
N GLN A 214 -9.92 -5.25 -7.86
CA GLN A 214 -9.86 -6.41 -8.76
C GLN A 214 -8.75 -6.26 -9.81
N GLN A 215 -8.62 -5.08 -10.42
CA GLN A 215 -7.57 -4.79 -11.39
C GLN A 215 -6.17 -4.94 -10.77
N GLN A 216 -5.95 -4.39 -9.58
CA GLN A 216 -4.66 -4.54 -8.89
C GLN A 216 -4.34 -5.99 -8.56
N HIS A 217 -5.34 -6.77 -8.11
CA HIS A 217 -5.16 -8.18 -7.84
C HIS A 217 -4.72 -8.94 -9.11
N ALA A 218 -5.38 -8.69 -10.24
CA ALA A 218 -5.00 -9.28 -11.53
C ALA A 218 -3.56 -8.92 -11.94
N VAL A 219 -3.16 -7.65 -11.79
CA VAL A 219 -1.79 -7.19 -12.08
C VAL A 219 -0.77 -7.88 -11.16
N MET A 220 -1.07 -7.97 -9.87
CA MET A 220 -0.18 -8.61 -8.90
C MET A 220 -0.02 -10.11 -9.18
N SER A 221 -1.11 -10.82 -9.45
CA SER A 221 -1.05 -12.24 -9.83
C SER A 221 -0.19 -12.45 -11.07
N ALA A 222 -0.35 -11.61 -12.11
CA ALA A 222 0.47 -11.67 -13.30
C ALA A 222 1.96 -11.43 -13.01
N ALA A 223 2.28 -10.42 -12.19
CA ALA A 223 3.66 -10.11 -11.78
C ALA A 223 4.31 -11.29 -11.03
N LEU A 224 3.58 -11.91 -10.10
CA LEU A 224 4.07 -13.07 -9.35
C LEU A 224 4.30 -14.29 -10.26
N HIS A 225 3.40 -14.56 -11.21
CA HIS A 225 3.58 -15.64 -12.18
C HIS A 225 4.82 -15.44 -13.06
N LEU A 226 5.05 -14.20 -13.53
CA LEU A 226 6.24 -13.87 -14.31
C LEU A 226 7.52 -14.06 -13.51
N GLN A 227 7.55 -13.63 -12.25
CA GLN A 227 8.71 -13.83 -11.38
C GLN A 227 8.98 -15.32 -11.13
N GLY A 228 7.92 -16.11 -10.90
CA GLY A 228 8.03 -17.56 -10.74
C GLY A 228 8.60 -18.25 -11.98
N ALA A 229 8.15 -17.85 -13.17
CA ALA A 229 8.68 -18.37 -14.44
C ALA A 229 10.16 -18.01 -14.65
N GLN A 230 10.55 -16.76 -14.36
CA GLN A 230 11.94 -16.32 -14.45
C GLN A 230 12.86 -17.04 -13.46
N GLY A 231 12.37 -17.31 -12.24
CA GLY A 231 13.12 -18.09 -11.25
C GLY A 231 13.32 -19.55 -11.66
N ALA A 232 12.34 -20.15 -12.35
CA ALA A 232 12.39 -21.53 -12.81
C ALA A 232 13.31 -21.77 -14.02
N GLU A 233 13.58 -20.75 -14.84
CA GLU A 233 14.52 -20.83 -15.97
C GLU A 233 15.98 -20.56 -15.58
N GLN A 234 16.25 -20.02 -14.40
CA GLN A 234 17.61 -19.74 -13.91
C GLN A 234 18.41 -20.86 -13.24
N PRO A 235 17.91 -22.07 -12.88
CA PRO A 235 18.73 -23.06 -12.19
C PRO A 235 19.91 -23.53 -13.05
N ALA A 236 19.75 -23.62 -14.38
CA ALA A 236 20.85 -23.98 -15.28
C ALA A 236 21.91 -22.87 -15.42
N ALA A 237 21.49 -21.60 -15.37
CA ALA A 237 22.39 -20.46 -15.52
C ALA A 237 23.16 -20.14 -14.22
N SER A 238 22.53 -20.32 -13.05
CA SER A 238 23.21 -20.19 -11.75
C SER A 238 24.21 -21.32 -11.53
N GLU A 239 23.86 -22.55 -11.92
CA GLU A 239 24.76 -23.70 -11.85
C GLU A 239 25.93 -23.58 -12.84
N GLN A 240 25.70 -23.08 -14.06
CA GLN A 240 26.77 -22.75 -15.01
C GLN A 240 27.69 -21.63 -14.51
N ARG A 241 27.15 -20.58 -13.86
CA ARG A 241 27.96 -19.52 -13.25
C ARG A 241 28.80 -20.03 -12.07
N ALA A 242 28.22 -20.85 -11.21
CA ALA A 242 28.94 -21.48 -10.11
C ALA A 242 30.08 -22.38 -10.62
N ARG A 243 29.82 -23.19 -11.66
CA ARG A 243 30.85 -24.01 -12.31
C ARG A 243 31.93 -23.18 -13.02
N ALA A 244 31.55 -22.07 -13.67
CA ALA A 244 32.51 -21.17 -14.30
C ALA A 244 33.39 -20.44 -13.28
N ALA A 245 32.82 -20.00 -12.15
CA ALA A 245 33.56 -19.39 -11.06
C ALA A 245 34.54 -20.38 -10.41
N ALA A 246 34.09 -21.62 -10.15
CA ALA A 246 34.96 -22.68 -9.61
C ALA A 246 36.16 -22.99 -10.54
N ARG A 247 35.93 -23.05 -11.86
CA ARG A 247 37.02 -23.24 -12.84
C ARG A 247 38.02 -22.09 -12.89
N LEU A 248 37.56 -20.85 -12.71
CA LEU A 248 38.44 -19.68 -12.64
C LEU A 248 39.31 -19.70 -11.39
N GLN A 249 38.78 -20.24 -10.28
CA GLN A 249 39.50 -20.38 -9.03
C GLN A 249 40.57 -21.48 -9.09
N GLU A 250 40.28 -22.62 -9.75
CA GLU A 250 41.28 -23.67 -10.03
C GLU A 250 42.42 -23.20 -10.95
N GLN A 251 42.21 -22.18 -11.80
CA GLN A 251 43.26 -21.67 -12.69
C GLN A 251 44.21 -20.67 -12.02
N LEU A 252 43.87 -20.21 -10.82
CA LEU A 252 44.66 -19.24 -10.06
C LEU A 252 45.52 -19.89 -8.96
N GLU A 253 45.36 -21.19 -8.73
CA GLU A 253 46.19 -22.03 -7.86
C GLU A 253 47.26 -22.78 -8.68
#